data_AF-A0A9P5LRW8-F1
#
_entry.id   AF-A0A9P5LRW8-F1
#
_cell.length_a   1.000
_cell.length_b   1.000
_cell.length_c   1.000
_cell.angle_alpha   90.00
_cell.angle_beta   90.00
_cell.angle_gamma   90.00
#
_symmetry.space_group_name_H-M   'P 1'
#
loop_
_entity.id
_entity.type
_entity.pdbx_description
1 polymer ?
#
loop_
_entity_poly.entity_id
_entity_poly.type
_entity_poly.pdbx_seq_one_letter_code
_entity_poly.pdbx_strand_id
1 'polypeptide(L)'
;MLTYNESSDHCVDMLRQKLMCDADVHLVTYNWLKGHDAPHPNFNTARQCRSFEAVKQYVMANALDGSNLPKMYFEKPKDGSVTEYEEPPFDPLADGWPSNHH
;
A
#
# COMPACT_ATOMS: atom_id res chain seq x y z
N MET A 1 -25.89 0.05 -33.16
CA MET A 1 -26.08 1.06 -32.11
C MET A 1 -25.74 0.39 -30.79
N LEU A 2 -24.46 0.36 -30.43
CA LEU A 2 -23.97 -0.28 -29.21
C LEU A 2 -24.03 0.76 -28.10
N THR A 3 -24.80 0.52 -27.05
CA THR A 3 -24.80 1.32 -25.82
C THR A 3 -23.52 0.98 -25.06
N TYR A 4 -22.43 1.68 -25.39
CA TYR A 4 -21.16 1.57 -24.70
C TYR A 4 -21.30 2.25 -23.33
N ASN A 5 -20.75 1.62 -22.29
CA ASN A 5 -20.93 1.98 -20.90
C ASN A 5 -20.06 3.20 -20.56
N GLU A 6 -20.44 4.37 -21.07
CA GLU A 6 -19.69 5.63 -20.90
C GLU A 6 -19.32 5.88 -19.44
N SER A 7 -20.15 5.44 -18.49
CA SER A 7 -19.87 5.60 -17.06
C SER A 7 -18.77 4.70 -16.51
N SER A 8 -18.67 3.45 -16.93
CA SER A 8 -17.64 2.54 -16.39
C SER A 8 -16.32 2.72 -17.13
N ASP A 9 -16.37 3.03 -18.43
CA ASP A 9 -15.16 3.18 -19.23
C ASP A 9 -14.33 4.39 -18.78
N HIS A 10 -14.96 5.52 -18.46
CA HIS A 10 -14.24 6.68 -17.93
C HIS A 10 -13.71 6.44 -16.50
N CYS A 11 -14.46 5.72 -15.65
CA CYS A 11 -14.00 5.34 -14.31
C CYS A 11 -12.75 4.45 -14.36
N VAL A 12 -12.76 3.43 -15.21
CA VAL A 12 -11.60 2.56 -15.42
C VAL A 12 -10.43 3.35 -15.98
N ASP A 13 -10.67 4.29 -16.91
CA ASP A 13 -9.60 5.14 -17.43
C ASP A 13 -9.02 6.10 -16.39
N MET A 14 -9.86 6.71 -15.53
CA MET A 14 -9.38 7.53 -14.41
C MET A 14 -8.52 6.73 -13.44
N LEU A 15 -8.94 5.50 -13.08
CA LEU A 15 -8.15 4.61 -12.24
C LEU A 15 -6.84 4.23 -12.90
N ARG A 16 -6.86 3.90 -14.19
CA ARG A 16 -5.66 3.61 -14.97
C ARG A 16 -4.70 4.80 -14.97
N GLN A 17 -5.18 6.02 -15.23
CA GLN A 17 -4.38 7.24 -15.21
C GLN A 17 -3.77 7.48 -13.82
N LYS A 18 -4.54 7.29 -12.75
CA LYS A 18 -4.07 7.44 -11.37
C LYS A 18 -2.97 6.43 -11.03
N LEU A 19 -3.18 5.15 -11.33
CA LEU A 19 -2.19 4.09 -11.09
C LEU A 19 -0.91 4.30 -11.89
N MET A 20 -1.03 4.70 -13.15
CA MET A 20 0.13 5.00 -14.00
C MET A 20 0.89 6.25 -13.52
N CYS A 21 0.19 7.28 -13.04
CA CYS A 21 0.85 8.47 -12.52
C CYS A 21 1.57 8.15 -11.21
N ASP A 22 0.90 7.49 -10.26
CA ASP A 22 1.49 7.20 -8.96
C ASP A 22 2.68 6.25 -9.08
N ALA A 23 2.61 5.23 -9.96
CA ALA A 23 3.64 4.22 -10.23
C ALA A 23 4.56 4.00 -9.00
N ASP A 24 3.94 3.58 -7.89
CA ASP A 24 4.49 3.79 -6.56
C ASP A 24 5.73 2.93 -6.32
N VAL A 25 6.86 3.59 -6.03
CA VAL A 25 8.15 2.98 -5.71
C VAL A 25 8.62 3.37 -4.30
N HIS A 26 7.75 3.97 -3.49
CA HIS A 26 8.11 4.36 -2.13
C HIS A 26 8.25 3.15 -1.21
N LEU A 27 9.12 3.31 -0.21
CA LEU A 27 9.31 2.32 0.83
C LEU A 27 8.12 2.37 1.79
N VAL A 28 7.39 1.27 1.88
CA VAL A 28 6.39 1.06 2.93
C VAL A 28 7.14 0.64 4.19
N THR A 29 7.10 1.48 5.22
CA THR A 29 7.68 1.13 6.53
C THR A 29 6.69 0.34 7.35
N TYR A 30 7.20 -0.59 8.16
CA TYR A 30 6.40 -1.40 9.07
C TYR A 30 6.79 -1.01 10.49
N ASN A 31 5.82 -0.54 11.27
CA ASN A 31 6.05 0.03 12.60
C ASN A 31 5.23 -0.72 13.65
N TRP A 32 5.80 -0.89 14.84
CA TRP A 32 5.07 -1.50 15.95
C TRP A 32 4.14 -0.48 16.58
N LEU A 33 2.83 -0.67 16.44
CA LEU A 33 1.82 0.21 17.02
C LEU A 33 1.23 -0.41 18.29
N LYS A 34 0.77 0.44 19.20
CA LYS A 34 0.05 0.01 20.41
C LYS A 34 -1.27 -0.68 20.00
N GLY A 35 -1.54 -1.86 20.55
CA GLY A 35 -2.77 -2.60 20.26
C GLY A 35 -2.71 -3.52 19.03
N HIS A 36 -1.60 -3.53 18.28
CA HIS A 36 -1.40 -4.44 17.15
C HIS A 36 -0.48 -5.61 17.53
N ASP A 37 -0.85 -6.80 17.07
CA ASP A 37 -0.08 -8.05 17.26
C ASP A 37 1.04 -8.23 16.22
N ALA A 38 0.95 -7.52 15.10
CA ALA A 38 1.91 -7.51 14.00
C ALA A 38 2.32 -6.06 13.69
N PRO A 39 3.49 -5.82 13.05
CA PRO A 39 3.85 -4.46 12.70
C PRO A 39 2.89 -3.93 11.64
N HIS A 40 2.42 -2.70 11.84
CA HIS A 40 1.45 -2.05 10.97
C HIS A 40 2.16 -1.35 9.81
N PRO A 41 1.73 -1.57 8.55
CA PRO A 41 2.28 -0.86 7.40
C PRO A 41 1.88 0.61 7.43
N ASN A 42 2.84 1.49 7.21
CA ASN A 42 2.61 2.92 7.07
C ASN A 42 2.58 3.31 5.59
N PHE A 43 1.37 3.58 5.08
CA PHE A 43 1.13 4.02 3.70
C PHE A 43 1.10 5.56 3.54
N ASN A 44 1.40 6.31 4.60
CA ASN A 44 1.51 7.77 4.59
C ASN A 44 2.83 8.19 3.94
N THR A 45 3.01 7.83 2.68
CA THR A 45 4.17 8.18 1.87
C THR A 45 3.78 9.26 0.86
N ALA A 46 4.62 10.28 0.71
CA ALA A 46 4.40 11.34 -0.27
C ALA A 46 4.47 10.75 -1.69
N ARG A 47 3.34 10.76 -2.41
CA ARG A 47 3.27 10.27 -3.79
C ARG A 47 3.66 11.38 -4.76
N GLN A 48 4.42 11.03 -5.80
CA GLN A 48 4.76 11.95 -6.88
C GLN A 48 4.62 11.22 -8.21
N CYS A 49 4.15 11.94 -9.23
CA CYS A 49 3.97 11.37 -10.56
C CYS A 49 5.33 11.00 -11.17
N ARG A 50 5.49 9.78 -11.68
CA ARG A 50 6.74 9.32 -12.31
C ARG A 50 6.46 8.58 -13.62
N SER A 51 7.51 8.31 -14.39
CA SER A 51 7.39 7.53 -15.64
C SER A 51 7.02 6.07 -15.33
N PHE A 52 5.77 5.71 -15.61
CA PHE A 52 5.27 4.34 -15.47
C PHE A 52 6.14 3.32 -16.22
N GLU A 53 6.52 3.62 -17.47
CA GLU A 53 7.31 2.70 -18.29
C GLU A 53 8.71 2.47 -17.72
N ALA A 54 9.34 3.52 -17.16
CA ALA A 54 10.65 3.37 -16.52
C ALA A 54 10.56 2.46 -15.29
N VAL A 55 9.54 2.65 -14.44
CA VAL A 55 9.30 1.78 -13.26
C VAL A 55 9.02 0.35 -13.69
N LYS A 56 8.13 0.15 -14.67
CA LYS A 56 7.79 -1.17 -15.20
C LYS A 56 9.02 -1.90 -15.72
N GLN A 57 9.84 -1.24 -16.53
CA GLN A 57 11.08 -1.83 -17.06
C GLN A 57 12.05 -2.22 -15.94
N TYR A 58 12.23 -1.33 -14.95
CA TYR A 58 13.09 -1.60 -13.79
C TYR A 58 12.60 -2.83 -13.00
N VAL A 59 11.30 -2.89 -12.69
CA VAL A 59 10.72 -4.03 -11.94
C VAL A 59 10.87 -5.33 -12.73
N MET A 60 10.59 -5.34 -14.03
CA MET A 60 10.75 -6.54 -14.85
C MET A 60 12.20 -7.02 -14.92
N ALA A 61 13.18 -6.12 -14.87
CA ALA A 61 14.60 -6.46 -14.89
C ALA A 61 15.17 -6.85 -13.51
N ASN A 62 14.56 -6.39 -12.41
CA ASN A 62 15.12 -6.51 -11.05
C ASN A 62 14.18 -7.25 -10.07
N ALA A 63 13.08 -7.83 -10.53
CA ALA A 63 12.16 -8.57 -9.67
C ALA A 63 12.89 -9.73 -8.98
N LEU A 64 12.78 -9.78 -7.66
CA LEU A 64 13.28 -10.90 -6.87
C LEU A 64 12.32 -12.09 -6.98
N ASP A 65 12.88 -13.29 -7.03
CA ASP A 65 12.09 -14.51 -6.94
C ASP A 65 11.58 -14.68 -5.51
N GLY A 66 10.27 -14.44 -5.33
CA GLY A 66 9.59 -14.56 -4.04
C GLY A 66 9.63 -15.96 -3.43
N SER A 67 9.91 -17.00 -4.22
CA SER A 67 10.03 -18.37 -3.71
C SER A 67 11.26 -18.59 -2.83
N ASN A 68 12.28 -17.74 -2.97
CA ASN A 68 13.56 -17.81 -2.25
C ASN A 68 13.71 -16.74 -1.18
N LEU A 69 12.65 -15.98 -0.89
CA LEU A 69 12.71 -14.98 0.18
C LEU A 69 12.62 -15.69 1.55
N PRO A 70 13.48 -15.31 2.52
CA PRO A 70 13.30 -15.77 3.88
C PRO A 70 11.92 -15.33 4.35
N LYS A 71 11.20 -16.21 5.03
CA LYS A 71 9.94 -15.84 5.68
C LYS A 71 10.24 -14.68 6.62
N MET A 72 9.77 -13.49 6.27
CA MET A 72 9.90 -12.31 7.13
C MET A 72 8.98 -12.47 8.32
N TYR A 73 9.51 -13.04 9.40
CA TYR A 73 8.92 -12.96 10.72
C TYR A 73 9.47 -11.70 11.38
N PHE A 74 8.67 -10.65 11.41
CA PHE A 74 9.01 -9.46 12.18
C PHE A 74 8.84 -9.78 13.66
N GLU A 75 9.96 -9.89 14.39
CA GLU A 75 9.92 -10.07 15.83
C GLU A 75 9.59 -8.74 16.52
N LYS A 76 8.68 -8.78 17.49
CA LYS A 76 8.36 -7.61 18.30
C LYS A 76 9.59 -7.20 19.13
N PRO A 77 9.88 -5.89 19.26
CA PRO A 77 10.97 -5.41 20.08
C PRO A 77 10.85 -5.93 21.51
N LYS A 78 11.95 -6.47 22.05
CA LYS A 78 11.97 -7.06 23.40
C LYS A 78 11.76 -6.02 24.50
N ASP A 79 12.06 -4.76 24.21
CA ASP A 79 11.83 -3.62 25.09
C ASP A 79 10.36 -3.15 25.08
N GLY A 80 9.52 -3.73 24.22
CA GLY A 80 8.12 -3.32 24.05
C GLY A 80 7.95 -1.95 23.41
N SER A 81 9.00 -1.40 22.79
CA SER A 81 8.94 -0.11 22.12
C SER A 81 7.90 -0.13 20.99
N VAL A 82 7.05 0.90 20.97
CA VAL A 82 6.06 1.15 19.92
C VAL A 82 6.26 2.54 19.37
N THR A 83 5.97 2.71 18.08
CA THR A 83 5.99 4.01 17.41
C THR A 83 4.67 4.73 17.69
N GLU A 84 4.75 5.93 18.25
CA GLU A 84 3.61 6.83 18.41
C GLU A 84 3.59 7.86 17.28
N TYR A 85 2.42 8.07 16.69
CA TYR A 85 2.19 9.06 15.64
C TYR A 85 1.14 10.07 16.12
N GLU A 86 1.26 11.34 15.70
CA GLU A 86 0.22 12.34 15.93
C GLU A 86 -1.07 11.98 15.18
N GLU A 87 -0.93 11.59 13.90
CA GLU A 87 -1.97 10.94 13.12
C GLU A 87 -1.55 9.49 12.84
N PRO A 88 -2.23 8.48 13.43
CA PRO A 88 -1.87 7.09 13.20
C PRO A 88 -2.03 6.73 11.71
N PRO A 89 -1.19 5.83 11.17
CA PRO A 89 -1.36 5.34 9.82
C PRO A 89 -2.76 4.75 9.65
N PHE A 90 -3.35 4.92 8.46
CA PHE A 90 -4.68 4.40 8.16
C PHE A 90 -4.80 2.91 8.55
N ASP A 91 -5.77 2.61 9.39
CA ASP A 91 -6.14 1.25 9.77
C ASP A 91 -7.62 1.01 9.47
N PRO A 92 -7.95 0.20 8.45
CA PRO A 92 -9.34 -0.09 8.11
C PRO A 92 -10.09 -0.89 9.20
N LEU A 93 -9.36 -1.42 10.19
CA LEU A 93 -9.91 -2.22 11.29
C LEU A 93 -9.93 -1.47 12.63
N ALA A 94 -9.60 -0.17 12.65
CA ALA A 94 -9.56 0.62 13.87
C ALA A 94 -10.90 0.60 14.65
N ASP A 95 -12.02 0.55 13.93
CA ASP A 95 -13.38 0.53 14.49
C ASP A 95 -13.94 -0.89 14.73
N GLY A 96 -13.09 -1.91 14.58
CA GLY A 96 -13.45 -3.32 14.69
C GLY A 96 -13.94 -3.94 13.37
N TRP A 97 -14.05 -5.27 13.35
CA TRP A 97 -14.64 -6.02 12.24
C TRP A 97 -15.98 -6.65 12.65
N PRO A 98 -17.06 -6.49 11.86
CA PRO A 98 -17.16 -5.63 10.68
C PRO A 98 -17.06 -4.15 11.07
N SER A 99 -16.49 -3.32 10.20
CA SER A 99 -16.37 -1.88 10.46
C SER A 99 -17.77 -1.27 10.57
N ASN A 100 -18.01 -0.48 11.62
CA ASN A 100 -19.31 0.16 11.86
C ASN A 100 -19.58 1.38 10.95
N HIS A 101 -18.82 1.52 9.86
CA HIS A 101 -19.02 2.56 8.88
C HIS A 101 -20.12 2.13 7.90
N HIS A 102 -21.31 2.71 8.11
CA HIS A 102 -22.42 2.66 7.15
C HIS A 102 -22.10 3.42 5.86
#